data_AF-A0A442F422-F1
#
_entry.id   AF-A0A442F422-F1
#
_cell.length_a   1.000
_cell.length_b   1.000
_cell.length_c   1.000
_cell.angle_alpha   90.00
_cell.angle_beta   90.00
_cell.angle_gamma   90.00
#
_symmetry.space_group_name_H-M   'P 1'
#
loop_
_entity.id
_entity.type
_entity.pdbx_description
1 polymer ?
#
loop_
_entity_poly.entity_id
_entity_poly.type
_entity_poly.pdbx_seq_one_letter_code
_entity_poly.pdbx_strand_id
1 'polypeptide(L)'
;KGDHVIPLYTPECRQCPSCLSRKTNLCTAIRATQGQGLMPDGTSRFSVDGKKLFHYMGCSTFSNFTVLPEIAVAKVNPDAPFDKICYIGCGVTTGI
;
A
#
# COMPACT_ATOMS: atom_id res chain seq x y z
N LYS A 1 -6.11 -9.02 -13.97
CA LYS A 1 -5.72 -7.72 -14.60
C LYS A 1 -7.00 -6.98 -14.95
N GLY A 2 -7.09 -5.68 -14.66
CA GLY A 2 -8.31 -4.89 -14.89
C GLY A 2 -9.18 -4.64 -13.65
N ASP A 3 -8.80 -5.17 -12.49
CA ASP A 3 -9.50 -4.85 -11.24
C ASP A 3 -9.21 -3.41 -10.82
N HIS A 4 -10.26 -2.70 -10.36
CA HIS A 4 -10.07 -1.47 -9.61
C HIS A 4 -9.51 -1.81 -8.24
N VAL A 5 -8.50 -1.06 -7.82
CA VAL A 5 -7.79 -1.31 -6.57
C VAL A 5 -7.45 -0.01 -5.85
N ILE A 6 -7.36 -0.10 -4.52
CA ILE A 6 -6.84 0.96 -3.66
C ILE A 6 -5.56 0.45 -2.97
N PRO A 7 -4.43 1.17 -3.10
CA PRO A 7 -3.24 0.96 -2.30
C PRO A 7 -3.49 1.11 -0.79
N LEU A 8 -2.91 0.23 0.01
CA LEU A 8 -3.03 0.25 1.47
C LEU A 8 -1.70 0.70 2.09
N TYR A 9 -1.69 1.86 2.73
CA TYR A 9 -0.53 2.30 3.52
C TYR A 9 -0.23 1.31 4.66
N THR A 10 -1.27 0.83 5.34
CA THR A 10 -1.16 -0.20 6.36
C THR A 10 -1.65 -1.51 5.74
N PRO A 11 -0.76 -2.49 5.49
CA PRO A 11 -1.12 -3.74 4.83
C PRO A 11 -1.90 -4.66 5.75
N GLU A 12 -2.44 -5.76 5.23
CA GLU A 12 -3.07 -6.83 6.00
C GLU A 12 -2.55 -8.19 5.54
N CYS A 13 -1.51 -8.71 6.21
CA CYS A 13 -0.90 -9.99 5.80
C CYS A 13 -1.65 -11.24 6.29
N ARG A 14 -2.60 -11.09 7.24
CA ARG A 14 -3.38 -12.19 7.85
C ARG A 14 -2.58 -13.31 8.52
N GLN A 15 -1.29 -13.07 8.79
CA GLN A 15 -0.39 -14.08 9.34
C GLN A 15 0.41 -13.59 10.55
N CYS A 16 0.68 -12.28 10.65
CA CYS A 16 1.45 -11.73 11.77
C CYS A 16 0.59 -11.63 13.06
N PRO A 17 1.21 -11.60 14.25
CA PRO A 17 0.49 -11.48 15.52
C PRO A 17 -0.50 -10.31 15.55
N SER A 18 -0.13 -9.15 14.99
CA SER A 18 -1.02 -7.98 14.91
C SER A 18 -2.30 -8.29 14.13
N CYS A 19 -2.18 -8.83 12.90
CA CYS A 19 -3.33 -9.17 12.06
C CYS A 19 -4.22 -10.27 12.68
N LEU A 20 -3.63 -11.20 13.44
CA LEU A 20 -4.39 -12.28 14.10
C LEU A 20 -5.04 -11.85 15.42
N SER A 21 -4.56 -10.75 16.04
CA SER A 21 -4.93 -10.38 17.40
C SER A 21 -6.36 -9.90 17.60
N ARG A 22 -7.05 -9.44 16.54
CA ARG A 22 -8.32 -8.69 16.60
C ARG A 22 -8.29 -7.41 17.46
N LYS A 23 -7.11 -6.96 17.91
CA LYS A 23 -6.94 -5.78 18.77
C LYS A 23 -6.42 -4.56 18.00
N THR A 24 -5.85 -4.79 16.82
CA THR A 24 -5.21 -3.74 16.02
C THR A 24 -5.30 -4.08 14.54
N ASN A 25 -5.25 -3.05 13.70
CA ASN A 25 -5.08 -3.14 12.25
C ASN A 25 -3.63 -2.86 11.80
N LEU A 26 -2.69 -2.63 12.74
CA LEU A 26 -1.30 -2.27 12.45
C LEU A 26 -0.45 -3.50 12.14
N CYS A 27 -0.50 -3.97 10.89
CA CYS A 27 0.32 -5.07 10.41
C CYS A 27 1.82 -4.76 10.54
N THR A 28 2.60 -5.75 10.98
CA THR A 28 4.04 -5.63 11.19
C THR A 28 4.89 -6.29 10.12
N ALA A 29 4.28 -7.02 9.17
CA ALA A 29 4.98 -7.90 8.23
C ALA A 29 6.03 -7.18 7.36
N ILE A 30 5.74 -5.96 6.90
CA ILE A 30 6.64 -5.19 6.02
C ILE A 30 6.97 -3.81 6.58
N ARG A 31 6.70 -3.57 7.87
CA ARG A 31 6.83 -2.25 8.48
C ARG A 31 8.27 -1.73 8.46
N ALA A 32 9.24 -2.63 8.63
CA ALA A 32 10.66 -2.29 8.62
C ALA A 32 11.13 -1.75 7.27
N THR A 33 10.86 -2.48 6.17
CA THR A 33 11.26 -2.06 4.82
C THR A 33 10.45 -0.86 4.33
N GLN A 34 9.16 -0.81 4.67
CA GLN A 34 8.31 0.34 4.36
C GLN A 34 8.86 1.63 4.97
N GLY A 35 9.32 1.59 6.24
CA GLY A 35 9.96 2.74 6.90
C GLY A 35 11.29 3.16 6.28
N GLN A 36 11.94 2.27 5.53
CA GLN A 36 13.16 2.54 4.76
C GLN A 36 12.87 2.99 3.31
N GLY A 37 11.59 3.05 2.91
CA GLY A 37 11.21 3.38 1.53
C GLY A 37 11.55 2.28 0.52
N LEU A 38 11.53 1.02 0.95
CA LEU A 38 11.90 -0.14 0.14
C LEU A 38 10.78 -1.18 0.07
N MET A 39 10.81 -2.00 -0.98
CA MET A 39 9.97 -3.18 -1.09
C MET A 39 10.38 -4.24 -0.03
N PRO A 40 9.55 -5.28 0.21
CA PRO A 40 9.88 -6.34 1.18
C PRO A 40 11.20 -7.07 0.88
N ASP A 41 11.65 -7.08 -0.37
CA ASP A 41 12.93 -7.64 -0.81
C ASP A 41 14.13 -6.68 -0.63
N GLY A 42 13.93 -5.52 -0.02
CA GLY A 42 14.98 -4.52 0.22
C GLY A 42 15.37 -3.69 -1.00
N THR A 43 14.63 -3.78 -2.11
CA THR A 43 14.94 -3.05 -3.35
C THR A 43 13.91 -1.97 -3.65
N SER A 44 14.21 -1.10 -4.63
CA SER A 44 13.24 -0.15 -5.18
C SER A 44 12.73 -0.63 -6.55
N ARG A 45 11.55 -0.12 -6.93
CA ARG A 45 10.98 -0.29 -8.28
C ARG A 45 11.06 0.99 -9.09
N PHE A 46 11.60 2.06 -8.49
CA PHE A 46 11.71 3.37 -9.11
C PHE A 46 13.17 3.77 -9.31
N SER A 47 13.44 4.27 -10.51
CA SER A 47 14.67 4.95 -10.85
C SER A 47 14.40 6.05 -11.86
N VAL A 48 15.24 7.09 -11.83
CA VAL A 48 15.27 8.15 -12.84
C VAL A 48 16.74 8.39 -13.15
N ASP A 49 17.10 8.39 -14.44
CA ASP A 49 18.48 8.57 -14.91
C ASP A 49 19.50 7.63 -14.23
N GLY A 50 19.10 6.38 -14.02
CA GLY A 50 19.93 5.37 -13.34
C GLY A 50 20.06 5.56 -11.83
N LYS A 51 19.50 6.63 -11.25
CA LYS A 51 19.48 6.87 -9.81
C LYS A 51 18.24 6.26 -9.18
N LYS A 52 18.44 5.52 -8.11
CA LYS A 52 17.37 4.92 -7.31
C LYS A 52 16.52 6.00 -6.66
N LEU A 53 15.19 5.85 -6.76
CA LEU A 53 14.24 6.62 -5.95
C LEU A 53 13.63 5.71 -4.89
N PHE A 54 13.35 6.23 -3.70
CA PHE A 54 12.69 5.47 -2.65
C PHE A 54 11.18 5.45 -2.85
N HIS A 55 10.54 4.39 -2.36
CA HIS A 55 9.11 4.33 -2.21
C HIS A 55 8.65 5.26 -1.09
N TYR A 56 7.49 5.87 -1.26
CA TYR A 56 6.86 6.64 -0.19
C TYR A 56 5.69 5.85 0.39
N MET A 57 5.76 5.59 1.70
CA MET A 57 4.68 4.95 2.46
C MET A 57 4.28 3.56 1.92
N GLY A 58 5.13 2.91 1.11
CA GLY A 58 4.80 1.63 0.47
C GLY A 58 3.74 1.71 -0.64
N CYS A 59 3.31 2.91 -1.04
CA CYS A 59 2.29 3.11 -2.08
C CYS A 59 2.82 3.85 -3.31
N SER A 60 3.54 4.97 -3.10
CA SER A 60 4.15 5.78 -4.18
C SER A 60 3.16 6.17 -5.29
N THR A 61 1.99 6.70 -4.92
CA THR A 61 0.86 6.97 -5.83
C THR A 61 1.03 8.19 -6.73
N PHE A 62 2.11 8.95 -6.60
CA PHE A 62 2.46 10.06 -7.50
C PHE A 62 3.33 9.57 -8.67
N SER A 63 2.82 8.55 -9.35
CA SER A 63 3.42 7.95 -10.55
C SER A 63 2.29 7.32 -11.37
N ASN A 64 2.41 7.33 -12.70
CA ASN A 64 1.44 6.67 -13.58
C ASN A 64 1.32 5.16 -13.29
N PHE A 65 2.38 4.54 -12.78
CA PHE A 65 2.40 3.15 -12.36
C PHE A 65 3.20 2.99 -11.06
N THR A 66 2.77 2.08 -10.22
CA THR A 66 3.47 1.69 -8.98
C THR A 66 3.37 0.18 -8.80
N VAL A 67 4.29 -0.37 -8.01
CA VAL A 67 4.38 -1.80 -7.70
C VAL A 67 4.25 -1.96 -6.20
N LEU A 68 3.29 -2.76 -5.77
CA LEU A 68 3.01 -3.02 -4.36
C LEU A 68 3.09 -4.51 -4.03
N PRO A 69 3.39 -4.88 -2.78
CA PRO A 69 3.10 -6.21 -2.27
C PRO A 69 1.60 -6.51 -2.33
N GLU A 70 1.23 -7.76 -2.58
CA GLU A 70 -0.17 -8.19 -2.60
C GLU A 70 -0.93 -7.85 -1.32
N ILE A 71 -0.27 -7.96 -0.17
CA ILE A 71 -0.84 -7.64 1.15
C ILE A 71 -1.13 -6.14 1.36
N ALA A 72 -0.69 -5.28 0.42
CA ALA A 72 -0.82 -3.83 0.46
C ALA A 72 -1.74 -3.29 -0.64
N VAL A 73 -2.61 -4.13 -1.21
CA VAL A 73 -3.60 -3.70 -2.21
C VAL A 73 -4.96 -4.32 -1.91
N ALA A 74 -6.01 -3.50 -1.95
CA ALA A 74 -7.39 -3.96 -1.82
C ALA A 74 -8.11 -3.85 -3.16
N LYS A 75 -8.71 -4.95 -3.62
CA LYS A 75 -9.70 -4.92 -4.71
C LYS A 75 -10.96 -4.20 -4.24
N VAL A 76 -11.48 -3.30 -5.07
CA VAL A 76 -12.71 -2.56 -4.79
C VAL A 76 -13.80 -2.91 -5.80
N ASN A 77 -15.03 -2.53 -5.46
CA ASN A 77 -16.17 -2.73 -6.36
C ASN A 77 -15.94 -1.93 -7.66
N PRO A 78 -16.01 -2.56 -8.85
CA PRO A 78 -15.85 -1.86 -10.12
C PRO A 78 -16.90 -0.76 -10.37
N ASP A 79 -18.09 -0.86 -9.75
CA ASP A 79 -19.17 0.13 -9.88
C ASP A 79 -18.92 1.40 -9.05
N ALA A 80 -17.91 1.39 -8.18
CA ALA A 80 -17.61 2.52 -7.32
C ALA A 80 -16.89 3.65 -8.10
N PRO A 81 -17.29 4.94 -7.94
CA PRO A 81 -16.68 6.05 -8.66
C PRO A 81 -15.18 6.20 -8.34
N PHE A 82 -14.32 5.82 -9.28
CA PHE A 82 -12.89 5.66 -9.02
C PHE A 82 -12.18 6.96 -8.63
N ASP A 83 -12.64 8.09 -9.17
CA ASP A 83 -12.18 9.45 -8.88
C ASP A 83 -12.50 9.91 -7.44
N LYS A 84 -13.51 9.32 -6.80
CA LYS A 84 -13.97 9.68 -5.45
C LYS A 84 -13.49 8.72 -4.38
N ILE A 85 -13.49 7.42 -4.66
CA ILE A 85 -13.13 6.41 -3.66
C ILE A 85 -11.65 6.41 -3.28
N CYS A 86 -10.80 7.15 -4.02
CA CYS A 86 -9.40 7.34 -3.67
C CYS A 86 -9.21 7.88 -2.23
N TYR A 87 -10.15 8.68 -1.73
CA TYR A 87 -10.11 9.20 -0.34
C TYR A 87 -10.27 8.13 0.74
N ILE A 88 -10.87 6.97 0.40
CA ILE A 88 -11.02 5.81 1.30
C ILE A 88 -9.65 5.15 1.57
N GLY A 89 -8.64 5.36 0.72
CA GLY A 89 -7.30 4.83 0.95
C GLY A 89 -6.55 5.45 2.15
N CYS A 90 -7.04 6.58 2.69
CA CYS A 90 -6.42 7.22 3.85
C CYS A 90 -7.41 8.11 4.63
N GLY A 91 -7.68 9.32 4.12
CA GLY A 91 -8.31 10.40 4.90
C GLY A 91 -9.70 10.05 5.44
N VAL A 92 -10.58 9.48 4.59
CA VAL A 92 -11.96 9.16 4.98
C VAL A 92 -11.98 8.08 6.05
N THR A 93 -11.28 6.97 5.85
CA THR A 93 -11.29 5.84 6.79
C THR A 93 -10.56 6.13 8.10
N THR A 94 -9.71 7.15 8.13
CA THR A 94 -8.94 7.51 9.33
C THR A 94 -9.75 8.40 10.27
N GLY A 95 -10.62 9.28 9.76
CA GLY A 95 -11.36 10.18 10.66
C GLY A 95 -12.22 11.28 10.06
N ILE A 96 -12.67 11.18 8.80
CA ILE A 96 -13.87 11.94 8.39
C ILE A 96 -15.09 11.22 8.96
#